data_AF-A0A436BRG2-F1
#
_entry.id   AF-A0A436BRG2-F1
#
_cell.length_a   1.000
_cell.length_b   1.000
_cell.length_c   1.000
_cell.angle_alpha   90.00
_cell.angle_beta   90.00
_cell.angle_gamma   90.00
#
_symmetry.space_group_name_H-M   'P 1'
#
loop_
_entity.id
_entity.type
_entity.pdbx_description
1 polymer ?
#
loop_
_entity_poly.entity_id
_entity_poly.type
_entity_poly.pdbx_seq_one_letter_code
_entity_poly.pdbx_strand_id
1 'polypeptide(L)'
;LHAALADLIVGTGTQTVFLGGPEMRALAEALPADIKTEYRAGVEELKPVLLAALKPGDVVMIKSSKGIGFAKLVDALLGKFPAESTTRKQT
;
A
#
# COMPACT_ATOMS: atom_id res chain seq x y z
N LEU A 1 15.76 -8.42 -9.08
CA LEU A 1 16.02 -7.27 -8.19
C LEU A 1 14.92 -7.12 -7.14
N HIS A 2 13.66 -6.89 -7.53
CA HIS A 2 12.57 -6.59 -6.58
C HIS A 2 12.28 -7.68 -5.53
N ALA A 3 12.49 -8.96 -5.86
CA ALA A 3 12.35 -10.07 -4.90
C ALA A 3 13.20 -9.92 -3.63
N ALA A 4 14.36 -9.26 -3.71
CA ALA A 4 15.23 -9.03 -2.56
C ALA A 4 14.63 -8.08 -1.50
N LEU A 5 13.50 -7.42 -1.80
CA LEU A 5 12.78 -6.63 -0.81
C LEU A 5 11.94 -7.49 0.14
N ALA A 6 11.73 -8.78 -0.14
CA ALA A 6 10.91 -9.66 0.68
C ALA A 6 11.43 -9.73 2.12
N ASP A 7 12.73 -9.98 2.31
CA ASP A 7 13.34 -10.09 3.65
C ASP A 7 13.21 -8.80 4.47
N LEU A 8 13.30 -7.64 3.81
CA LEU A 8 13.11 -6.35 4.46
C LEU A 8 11.67 -6.16 4.93
N ILE A 9 10.69 -6.58 4.13
CA ILE A 9 9.26 -6.47 4.45
C ILE A 9 8.89 -7.45 5.59
N VAL A 10 9.44 -8.67 5.59
CA VAL A 10 9.19 -9.62 6.67
C VAL A 10 9.62 -9.05 8.03
N GLY A 11 10.72 -8.29 8.05
CA GLY A 11 11.23 -7.64 9.27
C GLY A 11 10.40 -6.47 9.80
N THR A 12 9.41 -5.94 9.06
CA THR A 12 8.67 -4.72 9.48
C THR A 12 7.39 -4.99 10.25
N GLY A 13 6.95 -6.25 10.37
CA GLY A 13 5.63 -6.59 10.92
C GLY A 13 4.47 -6.15 10.01
N THR A 14 4.73 -5.98 8.71
CA THR A 14 3.69 -5.64 7.73
C THR A 14 2.77 -6.83 7.47
N GLN A 15 1.48 -6.64 7.75
CA GLN A 15 0.47 -7.70 7.60
C GLN A 15 -0.06 -7.86 6.17
N THR A 16 -0.05 -6.78 5.38
CA THR A 16 -0.59 -6.77 4.02
C THR A 16 0.25 -5.89 3.12
N VAL A 17 0.55 -6.38 1.93
CA VAL A 17 1.34 -5.67 0.91
C VAL A 17 0.53 -5.58 -0.38
N PHE A 18 0.39 -4.36 -0.90
CA PHE A 18 -0.23 -4.08 -2.19
C PHE A 18 0.86 -3.74 -3.20
N LEU A 19 0.96 -4.53 -4.27
CA LEU A 19 2.01 -4.43 -5.28
C LEU A 19 1.39 -4.08 -6.65
N GLY A 20 1.93 -3.04 -7.29
CA GLY A 20 1.47 -2.57 -8.59
C GLY A 20 2.61 -2.48 -9.60
N GLY A 21 2.42 -3.05 -10.78
CA GLY A 21 3.39 -2.98 -11.89
C GLY A 21 4.06 -4.32 -12.20
N PRO A 22 4.41 -4.59 -13.47
CA PRO A 22 4.97 -5.88 -13.90
C PRO A 22 6.25 -6.26 -13.14
N GLU A 23 7.12 -5.28 -12.91
CA GLU A 23 8.39 -5.46 -12.18
C GLU A 23 8.21 -5.92 -10.72
N MET A 24 7.05 -5.66 -10.09
CA MET A 24 6.75 -6.10 -8.73
C MET A 24 6.31 -7.56 -8.64
N ARG A 25 6.04 -8.23 -9.78
CA ARG A 25 5.59 -9.62 -9.80
C ARG A 25 6.57 -10.54 -9.08
N ALA A 26 7.87 -10.34 -9.30
CA ALA A 26 8.92 -11.11 -8.65
C ALA A 26 8.93 -10.95 -7.12
N LEU A 27 8.54 -9.77 -6.60
CA LEU A 27 8.37 -9.58 -5.16
C LEU A 27 7.11 -10.27 -4.65
N ALA A 28 6.00 -10.18 -5.39
CA ALA A 28 4.74 -10.82 -5.00
C ALA A 28 4.90 -12.34 -4.84
N GLU A 29 5.69 -12.97 -5.71
CA GLU A 29 5.97 -14.41 -5.68
C GLU A 29 7.00 -14.80 -4.61
N ALA A 30 7.82 -13.85 -4.14
CA ALA A 30 8.84 -14.09 -3.12
C ALA A 30 8.34 -13.86 -1.69
N LEU A 31 7.22 -13.15 -1.49
CA LEU A 31 6.66 -12.90 -0.17
C LEU A 31 6.10 -14.19 0.44
N PRO A 32 6.37 -14.47 1.72
CA PRO A 32 5.84 -15.64 2.41
C PRO A 32 4.31 -15.56 2.60
N ALA A 33 3.69 -16.72 2.80
CA ALA A 33 2.23 -16.86 2.82
C ALA A 33 1.54 -16.19 4.04
N ASP A 34 2.29 -15.89 5.09
CA ASP A 34 1.84 -15.15 6.27
C ASP A 34 1.62 -13.65 5.98
N ILE A 35 2.26 -13.11 4.93
CA ILE A 35 2.02 -11.74 4.46
C ILE A 35 0.94 -11.77 3.37
N LYS A 36 -0.22 -11.19 3.67
CA LYS A 36 -1.29 -11.07 2.67
C LYS A 36 -0.81 -10.18 1.53
N THR A 37 -0.70 -10.75 0.34
CA THR A 37 -0.14 -10.05 -0.82
C THR A 37 -1.19 -9.87 -1.91
N GLU A 38 -1.43 -8.62 -2.32
CA GLU A 38 -2.32 -8.25 -3.43
C GLU A 38 -1.49 -7.65 -4.57
N TYR A 39 -1.41 -8.36 -5.70
CA TYR A 39 -0.70 -7.90 -6.90
C TYR A 39 -1.68 -7.46 -8.00
N ARG A 40 -1.43 -6.33 -8.65
CA ARG A 40 -2.12 -5.89 -9.87
C ARG A 40 -1.13 -5.34 -10.90
N ALA A 41 -1.54 -5.31 -12.17
CA ALA A 41 -0.67 -4.87 -13.26
C ALA A 41 -0.35 -3.36 -13.19
N GLY A 42 -1.17 -2.57 -12.51
CA GLY A 42 -0.95 -1.13 -12.36
C GLY A 42 -1.86 -0.45 -11.34
N VAL A 43 -1.71 0.87 -11.24
CA VAL A 43 -2.35 1.71 -10.23
C VAL A 43 -3.87 1.65 -10.29
N GLU A 44 -4.46 1.69 -11.48
CA GLU A 44 -5.92 1.77 -11.63
C GLU A 44 -6.63 0.50 -11.15
N GLU A 45 -6.01 -0.67 -11.37
CA GLU A 45 -6.51 -1.96 -10.87
C GLU A 45 -6.24 -2.15 -9.38
N LEU A 46 -5.13 -1.59 -8.86
CA LEU A 46 -4.77 -1.71 -7.44
C LEU A 46 -5.65 -0.83 -6.54
N LYS A 47 -6.02 0.36 -7.03
CA LYS A 47 -6.81 1.38 -6.31
C LYS A 47 -8.09 0.82 -5.66
N PRO A 48 -9.02 0.15 -6.38
CA PRO A 48 -10.24 -0.34 -5.76
C PRO A 48 -9.98 -1.41 -4.69
N VAL A 49 -8.96 -2.25 -4.87
CA VAL A 49 -8.60 -3.31 -3.92
C VAL A 49 -8.03 -2.72 -2.64
N LEU A 50 -7.12 -1.74 -2.76
CA LEU A 50 -6.57 -0.99 -1.62
C LEU A 50 -7.69 -0.30 -0.82
N LEU A 51 -8.56 0.46 -1.49
CA LEU A 51 -9.59 1.24 -0.80
C LEU A 51 -10.67 0.38 -0.13
N ALA A 52 -10.85 -0.86 -0.55
CA ALA A 52 -11.78 -1.81 0.04
C ALA A 52 -11.18 -2.56 1.24
N ALA A 53 -9.85 -2.68 1.30
CA ALA A 53 -9.17 -3.43 2.35
C ALA A 53 -8.97 -2.64 3.64
N LEU A 54 -8.83 -1.32 3.54
CA LEU A 54 -8.49 -0.45 4.67
C LEU A 54 -9.62 -0.33 5.70
N LYS A 55 -9.22 -0.27 6.96
CA LYS A 55 -10.09 -0.14 8.13
C LYS A 55 -9.61 0.97 9.06
N PRO A 56 -10.48 1.52 9.93
CA PRO A 56 -10.06 2.45 10.95
C PRO A 56 -8.94 1.87 11.83
N GLY A 57 -7.89 2.65 12.07
CA GLY A 57 -6.71 2.25 12.84
C GLY A 57 -5.55 1.69 12.01
N ASP A 58 -5.74 1.43 10.72
CA ASP A 58 -4.65 1.00 9.84
C ASP A 58 -3.61 2.12 9.64
N VAL A 59 -2.33 1.74 9.58
CA VAL A 59 -1.22 2.62 9.19
C VAL A 59 -0.76 2.23 7.79
N VAL A 60 -0.77 3.18 6.86
CA VAL A 60 -0.46 2.94 5.44
C VAL A 60 0.80 3.69 5.03
N MET A 61 1.79 2.97 4.50
CA MET A 61 2.95 3.53 3.82
C MET A 61 2.81 3.31 2.30
N ILE A 62 3.00 4.38 1.52
CA ILE A 62 3.03 4.30 0.06
C ILE A 62 4.43 4.66 -0.43
N LYS A 63 5.03 3.78 -1.23
CA LYS A 63 6.31 4.04 -1.89
C LYS A 63 6.26 3.64 -3.36
N SER A 64 6.75 4.52 -4.22
CA SER A 64 6.97 4.24 -5.64
C SER A 64 8.17 4.98 -6.20
N SER A 65 8.59 4.61 -7.40
CA SER A 65 9.45 5.45 -8.25
C SER A 65 8.65 6.62 -8.83
N LYS A 66 9.36 7.70 -9.18
CA LYS A 66 8.76 8.87 -9.83
C LYS A 66 8.18 8.45 -11.19
N GLY A 67 6.96 8.88 -11.50
CA GLY A 67 6.32 8.63 -12.80
C GLY A 67 5.44 7.36 -12.90
N ILE A 68 5.39 6.50 -11.89
CA ILE A 68 4.55 5.28 -11.91
C ILE A 68 3.06 5.58 -11.59
N GLY A 69 2.74 6.82 -11.18
CA GLY A 69 1.36 7.27 -10.99
C GLY A 69 0.74 6.95 -9.63
N PHE A 70 1.52 6.45 -8.65
CA PHE A 70 1.03 6.15 -7.30
C PHE A 70 0.56 7.39 -6.51
N ALA A 71 0.90 8.60 -6.96
CA ALA A 71 0.31 9.84 -6.44
C ALA A 71 -1.23 9.79 -6.46
N LYS A 72 -1.83 9.16 -7.49
CA LYS A 72 -3.28 8.96 -7.59
C LYS A 72 -3.85 8.11 -6.45
N LEU A 73 -3.07 7.19 -5.87
CA LEU A 73 -3.51 6.40 -4.71
C LEU A 73 -3.52 7.28 -3.46
N VAL A 74 -2.51 8.13 -3.29
CA VAL A 74 -2.45 9.09 -2.20
C VAL A 74 -3.64 10.05 -2.27
N ASP A 75 -3.91 10.61 -3.45
CA ASP A 75 -5.06 11.51 -3.66
C ASP A 75 -6.40 10.81 -3.36
N ALA A 76 -6.55 9.56 -3.81
CA ALA A 76 -7.76 8.78 -3.54
C ALA A 76 -7.95 8.47 -2.05
N LEU A 77 -6.87 8.19 -1.32
CA LEU A 77 -6.92 7.97 0.13
C LEU A 77 -7.28 9.25 0.87
N LEU A 78 -6.64 10.38 0.55
CA LEU A 78 -6.95 11.67 1.18
C LEU A 78 -8.37 12.15 0.87
N GLY A 79 -8.88 11.86 -0.33
CA GLY A 79 -10.26 12.18 -0.71
C GLY A 79 -11.30 11.30 -0.01
N LYS A 80 -11.01 10.00 0.20
CA LYS A 80 -11.93 9.07 0.87
C LYS A 80 -11.87 9.18 2.40
N PHE A 81 -10.68 9.42 2.93
CA PHE A 81 -10.37 9.50 4.35
C PHE A 81 -9.73 10.88 4.63
N PRO A 82 -10.54 11.95 4.67
CA PRO A 82 -10.00 13.28 4.95
C PRO A 82 -9.33 13.28 6.33
N ALA A 83 -8.24 14.05 6.45
CA ALA A 83 -7.60 14.24 7.74
C ALA A 83 -8.63 14.78 8.74
N GLU A 84 -8.69 14.19 9.93
CA GLU A 84 -9.47 14.78 11.00
C GLU A 84 -8.94 16.19 11.26
N SER A 85 -9.82 17.19 11.15
CA SER A 85 -9.53 18.52 11.61
C SER A 85 -9.28 18.43 13.11
N THR A 86 -8.05 18.70 13.54
CA THR A 86 -7.69 18.83 14.96
C THR A 86 -8.40 20.04 15.57
N THR A 87 -9.70 19.93 15.84
CA THR A 87 -10.34 20.71 16.89
C THR A 87 -10.24 19.89 18.16
N ARG A 88 -9.01 19.77 18.69
CA ARG A 88 -8.84 19.37 20.09
C ARG A 88 -9.40 20.51 20.93
N LYS A 89 -10.62 20.38 21.43
CA LYS A 89 -11.03 21.16 22.60
C LYS A 89 -10.10 20.73 23.73
N GLN A 90 -9.14 21.60 24.05
CA GLN A 90 -8.46 21.52 25.33
C GLN A 90 -9.51 21.72 26.41
N THR A 91 -9.73 20.70 27.22
CA THR A 91 -10.37 20.77 28.54
C THR A 91 -9.42 20.15 29.53
#